data_AF-A0A9D8I1L4-F1
#
_entry.id   AF-A0A9D8I1L4-F1
#
_cell.length_a   1.000
_cell.length_b   1.000
_cell.length_c   1.000
_cell.angle_alpha   90.00
_cell.angle_beta   90.00
_cell.angle_gamma   90.00
#
_symmetry.space_group_name_H-M   'P 1'
#
loop_
_entity.id
_entity.type
_entity.pdbx_description
1 polymer ?
#
loop_
_entity_poly.entity_id
_entity_poly.type
_entity_poly.pdbx_seq_one_letter_code
_entity_poly.pdbx_strand_id
1 'polypeptide(L)'
;MPGLNETQQAAVREYGAVLAEPQRDVNAARTALHETSFSASATSEDILGKSEILSAAERRLAQTRFDAFRKLQSSPGKLNEQQAALLMQQGLPGRGNQGGGGGGGGGRAGGGPGGNQPFDAALRGRSEEMRKWRLSQPMDKFKQLRKMYEDAGVDIRLVKFGLGPAMSDDEVDYCFQVAKAMGARGITCEPPVSETRRLGEFATKHQLMIGYHGHSNVTSPESFGRPGSWEQAFYYSKYNGANIDIGHFAAGNSVPATEFIKRHADRITNLHLKDRKFNEGENMPWGQGDSQVREILQLMKREKYPFMATIELEYRVPEGSNVMTKLAKCVTFCREALA
;
A
#
# COMPACT_ATOMS: atom_id res chain seq x y z
N MET A 1 -12.36 -8.86 -22.80
CA MET A 1 -12.44 -10.11 -22.03
C MET A 1 -12.42 -11.27 -23.01
N PRO A 2 -11.44 -12.19 -22.92
CA PRO A 2 -11.32 -13.30 -23.87
C PRO A 2 -12.52 -14.25 -23.78
N GLY A 3 -12.94 -14.81 -24.92
CA GLY A 3 -13.96 -15.86 -24.98
C GLY A 3 -15.42 -15.43 -24.80
N LEU A 4 -15.75 -14.14 -24.95
CA LEU A 4 -17.15 -13.68 -24.96
C LEU A 4 -17.80 -13.84 -26.34
N ASN A 5 -19.00 -14.41 -26.40
CA ASN A 5 -19.84 -14.38 -27.62
C ASN A 5 -20.49 -13.00 -27.84
N GLU A 6 -21.11 -12.76 -28.98
CA GLU A 6 -21.67 -11.44 -29.34
C GLU A 6 -22.72 -10.92 -28.34
N THR A 7 -23.62 -11.79 -27.88
CA THR A 7 -24.65 -11.47 -26.89
C THR A 7 -24.03 -11.07 -25.55
N GLN A 8 -23.00 -11.80 -25.10
CA GLN A 8 -22.26 -11.49 -23.87
C GLN A 8 -21.47 -10.18 -24.01
N GLN A 9 -20.88 -9.91 -25.17
CA GLN A 9 -20.18 -8.65 -25.43
C GLN A 9 -21.15 -7.45 -25.36
N ALA A 10 -22.36 -7.59 -25.92
CA ALA A 10 -23.39 -6.56 -25.83
C ALA A 10 -23.83 -6.31 -24.38
N ALA A 11 -24.07 -7.37 -23.61
CA ALA A 11 -24.46 -7.27 -22.20
C ALA A 11 -23.37 -6.62 -21.34
N VAL A 12 -22.09 -6.95 -21.57
CA VAL A 12 -20.95 -6.32 -20.87
C VAL A 12 -20.80 -4.84 -21.24
N ARG A 13 -21.05 -4.46 -22.50
CA ARG A 13 -21.06 -3.04 -22.92
C ARG A 13 -22.16 -2.25 -22.22
N GLU A 14 -23.37 -2.80 -22.12
CA GLU A 14 -24.49 -2.17 -21.41
C GLU A 14 -24.17 -2.02 -19.91
N TYR A 15 -23.63 -3.07 -19.29
CA TYR A 15 -23.14 -3.03 -17.91
C TYR A 15 -22.11 -1.91 -17.70
N GLY A 16 -21.15 -1.75 -18.61
CA GLY A 16 -20.17 -0.65 -18.52
C GLY A 16 -20.81 0.73 -18.68
N ALA A 17 -21.75 0.87 -19.61
CA ALA A 17 -22.41 2.14 -19.90
C ALA A 17 -23.19 2.69 -18.70
N VAL A 18 -23.92 1.84 -17.98
CA VAL A 18 -24.70 2.27 -16.80
C VAL A 18 -23.83 2.68 -15.60
N LEU A 19 -22.57 2.26 -15.56
CA LEU A 19 -21.63 2.63 -14.50
C LEU A 19 -20.86 3.92 -14.79
N ALA A 20 -20.88 4.40 -16.04
CA ALA A 20 -20.06 5.53 -16.45
C ALA A 20 -20.38 6.81 -15.67
N GLU A 21 -21.65 7.11 -15.43
CA GLU A 21 -22.06 8.30 -14.69
C GLU A 21 -21.75 8.20 -13.18
N PRO A 22 -22.18 7.15 -12.43
CA PRO A 22 -21.78 7.01 -11.02
C PRO A 22 -20.26 6.99 -10.82
N GLN A 23 -19.49 6.47 -11.78
CA GLN A 23 -18.03 6.50 -11.72
C GLN A 23 -17.47 7.92 -11.89
N ARG A 24 -18.06 8.75 -12.76
CA ARG A 24 -17.70 10.17 -12.86
C ARG A 24 -18.02 10.92 -11.57
N ASP A 25 -19.17 10.64 -10.95
CA ASP A 25 -19.56 11.27 -9.68
C ASP A 25 -18.56 10.96 -8.56
N VAL A 26 -18.12 9.70 -8.44
CA VAL A 26 -17.08 9.30 -7.48
C VAL A 26 -15.77 10.05 -7.74
N ASN A 27 -15.35 10.14 -9.00
CA ASN A 27 -14.11 10.83 -9.36
C ASN A 27 -14.20 12.34 -9.04
N ALA A 28 -15.34 12.97 -9.33
CA ALA A 28 -15.58 14.39 -9.03
C ALA A 28 -15.61 14.64 -7.52
N ALA A 29 -16.34 13.81 -6.75
CA ALA A 29 -16.41 13.94 -5.29
C ALA A 29 -15.04 13.72 -4.63
N ARG A 30 -14.26 12.77 -5.13
CA ARG A 30 -12.89 12.52 -4.65
C ARG A 30 -11.96 13.70 -4.92
N THR A 31 -12.06 14.29 -6.12
CA THR A 31 -11.28 15.48 -6.48
C THR A 31 -11.64 16.64 -5.56
N ALA A 32 -12.94 16.90 -5.34
CA ALA A 32 -13.41 17.95 -4.46
C ALA A 32 -12.97 17.76 -3.00
N LEU A 33 -13.01 16.52 -2.48
CA LEU A 33 -12.50 16.20 -1.14
C LEU A 33 -10.99 16.44 -1.05
N HIS A 34 -10.23 16.04 -2.07
CA HIS A 34 -8.79 16.26 -2.12
C HIS A 34 -8.46 17.75 -2.13
N GLU A 35 -9.06 18.53 -3.03
CA GLU A 35 -8.87 19.97 -3.12
C GLU A 35 -9.24 20.69 -1.81
N THR A 36 -10.34 20.29 -1.18
CA THR A 36 -10.76 20.87 0.11
C THR A 36 -9.79 20.52 1.23
N SER A 37 -9.36 19.26 1.33
CA SER A 37 -8.41 18.80 2.36
C SER A 37 -7.06 19.52 2.33
N PHE A 38 -6.66 20.05 1.17
CA PHE A 38 -5.40 20.78 1.00
C PHE A 38 -5.56 22.30 0.88
N SER A 39 -6.78 22.81 1.07
CA SER A 39 -7.03 24.25 1.09
C SER A 39 -6.63 24.85 2.44
N ALA A 40 -5.92 25.98 2.42
CA ALA A 40 -5.50 26.70 3.62
C ALA A 40 -6.67 27.28 4.45
N SER A 41 -7.87 27.38 3.86
CA SER A 41 -9.06 27.95 4.49
C SER A 41 -10.14 26.91 4.85
N ALA A 42 -9.91 25.62 4.56
CA ALA A 42 -10.92 24.60 4.83
C ALA A 42 -11.04 24.31 6.32
N THR A 43 -12.28 24.24 6.79
CA THR A 43 -12.61 23.79 8.15
C THR A 43 -12.78 22.28 8.21
N SER A 44 -12.78 21.70 9.42
CA SER A 44 -13.12 20.29 9.61
C SER A 44 -14.53 19.96 9.13
N GLU A 45 -15.47 20.91 9.23
CA GLU A 45 -16.84 20.76 8.74
C GLU A 45 -16.89 20.66 7.20
N ASP A 46 -16.09 21.47 6.50
CA ASP A 46 -15.97 21.39 5.04
C ASP A 46 -15.45 20.03 4.58
N ILE A 47 -14.40 19.53 5.24
CA ILE A 47 -13.78 18.23 4.92
C ILE A 47 -14.78 17.10 5.20
N LEU A 48 -15.48 17.14 6.33
CA LEU A 48 -16.52 16.16 6.67
C LEU A 48 -17.65 16.17 5.63
N GLY A 49 -18.15 17.35 5.25
CA GLY A 49 -19.18 17.47 4.22
C GLY A 49 -18.76 16.88 2.87
N LYS A 50 -17.51 17.13 2.42
CA LYS A 50 -16.98 16.50 1.19
C LYS A 50 -16.79 14.99 1.32
N SER A 51 -16.37 14.52 2.49
CA SER A 51 -16.22 13.10 2.79
C SER A 51 -17.57 12.37 2.73
N GLU A 52 -18.64 12.98 3.22
CA GLU A 52 -20.00 12.43 3.15
C GLU A 52 -20.50 12.35 1.71
N ILE A 53 -20.24 13.37 0.88
CA ILE A 53 -20.58 13.37 -0.56
C ILE A 53 -19.85 12.25 -1.29
N LEU A 54 -18.54 12.09 -1.05
CA LEU A 54 -17.77 10.97 -1.62
C LEU A 54 -18.35 9.62 -1.18
N SER A 55 -18.64 9.48 0.11
CA SER A 55 -19.22 8.26 0.67
C SER A 55 -20.60 7.94 0.06
N ALA A 56 -21.41 8.95 -0.27
CA ALA A 56 -22.70 8.77 -0.94
C ALA A 56 -22.52 8.36 -2.42
N ALA A 57 -21.58 8.98 -3.13
CA ALA A 57 -21.26 8.64 -4.51
C ALA A 57 -20.71 7.19 -4.64
N GLU A 58 -19.83 6.78 -3.73
CA GLU A 58 -19.28 5.42 -3.72
C GLU A 58 -20.36 4.37 -3.42
N ARG A 59 -21.29 4.68 -2.50
CA ARG A 59 -22.48 3.84 -2.25
C ARG A 59 -23.38 3.75 -3.47
N ARG A 60 -23.66 4.86 -4.16
CA ARG A 60 -24.44 4.86 -5.41
C ARG A 60 -23.78 3.96 -6.46
N LEU A 61 -22.49 4.14 -6.71
CA LEU A 61 -21.74 3.33 -7.68
C LEU A 61 -21.78 1.84 -7.31
N ALA A 62 -21.60 1.48 -6.04
CA ALA A 62 -21.66 0.10 -5.58
C ALA A 62 -23.06 -0.51 -5.80
N GLN A 63 -24.12 0.22 -5.47
CA GLN A 63 -25.50 -0.22 -5.68
C GLN A 63 -25.81 -0.39 -7.18
N THR A 64 -25.47 0.62 -8.01
CA THR A 64 -25.66 0.52 -9.47
C THR A 64 -24.88 -0.65 -10.05
N ARG A 65 -23.66 -0.92 -9.56
CA ARG A 65 -22.86 -2.07 -9.98
C ARG A 65 -23.53 -3.39 -9.63
N PHE A 66 -24.07 -3.50 -8.43
CA PHE A 66 -24.81 -4.69 -7.99
C PHE A 66 -26.03 -4.93 -8.88
N ASP A 67 -26.86 -3.91 -9.08
CA ASP A 67 -28.08 -4.02 -9.87
C ASP A 67 -27.80 -4.33 -11.35
N ALA A 68 -26.80 -3.66 -11.93
CA ALA A 68 -26.36 -3.90 -13.30
C ALA A 68 -25.80 -5.31 -13.48
N PHE A 69 -25.02 -5.81 -12.51
CA PHE A 69 -24.48 -7.16 -12.56
C PHE A 69 -25.60 -8.21 -12.46
N ARG A 70 -26.58 -8.00 -11.56
CA ARG A 70 -27.75 -8.87 -11.44
C ARG A 70 -28.54 -8.92 -12.75
N LYS A 71 -28.78 -7.76 -13.37
CA LYS A 71 -29.44 -7.66 -14.68
C LYS A 71 -28.67 -8.43 -15.76
N LEU A 72 -27.34 -8.29 -15.79
CA LEU A 72 -26.48 -9.01 -16.72
C LEU A 72 -26.62 -10.53 -16.54
N GLN A 73 -26.55 -11.02 -15.31
CA GLN A 73 -26.62 -12.47 -15.02
C GLN A 73 -28.02 -13.07 -15.25
N SER A 74 -29.07 -12.25 -15.25
CA SER A 74 -30.42 -12.65 -15.66
C SER A 74 -30.69 -12.52 -17.16
N SER A 75 -29.72 -12.06 -17.96
CA SER A 75 -29.88 -11.84 -19.40
C SER A 75 -29.45 -13.04 -20.24
N PRO A 76 -29.83 -13.12 -21.54
CA PRO A 76 -29.26 -14.08 -22.48
C PRO A 76 -27.72 -13.97 -22.63
N GLY A 77 -27.14 -12.83 -22.27
CA GLY A 77 -25.70 -12.58 -22.23
C GLY A 77 -25.03 -12.94 -20.90
N LYS A 78 -25.65 -13.79 -20.07
CA LYS A 78 -25.07 -14.23 -18.78
C LYS A 78 -23.64 -14.75 -18.95
N LEU A 79 -22.80 -14.45 -17.98
CA LEU A 79 -21.41 -14.87 -17.97
C LEU A 79 -21.27 -16.18 -17.20
N ASN A 80 -20.34 -17.03 -17.62
CA ASN A 80 -19.92 -18.15 -16.77
C ASN A 80 -19.12 -17.64 -15.55
N GLU A 81 -18.82 -18.53 -14.61
CA GLU A 81 -18.15 -18.20 -13.35
C GLU A 81 -16.80 -17.49 -13.56
N GLN A 82 -15.97 -17.97 -14.50
CA GLN A 82 -14.67 -17.38 -14.80
C GLN A 82 -14.79 -15.98 -15.42
N GLN A 83 -15.72 -15.81 -16.36
CA GLN A 83 -16.01 -14.52 -17.00
C GLN A 83 -16.60 -13.51 -16.01
N ALA A 84 -17.48 -13.96 -15.11
CA ALA A 84 -18.07 -13.15 -14.04
C ALA A 84 -16.99 -12.68 -13.05
N ALA A 85 -16.10 -13.59 -12.62
CA ALA A 85 -14.98 -13.25 -11.75
C ALA A 85 -14.07 -12.19 -12.38
N LEU A 86 -13.76 -12.33 -13.68
CA LEU A 86 -12.95 -11.35 -14.40
C LEU A 86 -13.66 -9.98 -14.51
N LEU A 87 -14.97 -9.96 -14.74
CA LEU A 87 -15.74 -8.72 -14.77
C LEU A 87 -15.71 -8.00 -13.41
N MET A 88 -15.85 -8.74 -12.32
CA MET A 88 -15.79 -8.19 -10.96
C MET A 88 -14.41 -7.63 -10.62
N GLN A 89 -13.33 -8.26 -11.09
CA GLN A 89 -11.97 -7.74 -10.92
C GLN A 89 -11.75 -6.41 -11.66
N GLN A 90 -12.35 -6.24 -12.84
CA GLN A 90 -12.24 -5.01 -13.64
C GLN A 90 -13.08 -3.85 -13.09
N GLY A 91 -14.18 -4.16 -12.39
CA GLY A 91 -15.10 -3.17 -11.86
C GLY A 91 -14.69 -2.56 -10.52
N LEU A 92 -13.68 -3.07 -9.81
CA LEU A 92 -13.26 -2.48 -8.54
C LEU A 92 -12.56 -1.13 -8.81
N PRO A 93 -13.12 0.03 -8.38
CA PRO A 93 -12.37 1.27 -8.39
C PRO A 93 -11.16 1.00 -7.51
N GLY A 94 -9.96 1.18 -8.08
CA GLY A 94 -8.70 0.72 -7.53
C GLY A 94 -8.77 0.54 -6.01
N ARG A 95 -8.91 -0.72 -5.58
CA ARG A 95 -8.36 -1.10 -4.28
C ARG A 95 -6.93 -0.58 -4.39
N GLY A 96 -6.62 0.47 -3.63
CA GLY A 96 -5.25 0.73 -3.26
C GLY A 96 -4.68 -0.63 -2.90
N ASN A 97 -3.67 -1.02 -3.67
CA ASN A 97 -2.96 -2.28 -3.61
C ASN A 97 -2.95 -2.85 -2.18
N GLN A 98 -3.98 -3.64 -1.84
CA GLN A 98 -4.10 -4.38 -0.60
C GLN A 98 -4.08 -5.83 -1.03
N GLY A 99 -2.89 -6.43 -0.88
CA GLY A 99 -2.67 -7.85 -0.87
C GLY A 99 -2.75 -8.56 -2.24
N GLY A 100 -1.58 -8.96 -2.74
CA GLY A 100 -1.47 -10.09 -3.66
C GLY A 100 -1.21 -9.72 -5.12
N GLY A 101 0.06 -9.47 -5.44
CA GLY A 101 0.51 -9.24 -6.81
C GLY A 101 1.93 -9.76 -7.08
N GLY A 102 2.35 -10.83 -6.41
CA GLY A 102 3.58 -11.58 -6.70
C GLY A 102 3.23 -12.91 -7.37
N GLY A 103 2.50 -12.86 -8.48
CA GLY A 103 2.15 -14.02 -9.28
C GLY A 103 3.08 -14.16 -10.48
N GLY A 104 4.33 -14.56 -10.23
CA GLY A 104 5.25 -15.01 -11.29
C GLY A 104 4.78 -16.35 -11.85
N GLY A 105 3.86 -16.32 -12.81
CA GLY A 105 3.53 -17.47 -13.65
C GLY A 105 4.44 -17.48 -14.87
N GLY A 106 5.48 -18.30 -14.85
CA GLY A 106 6.30 -18.59 -16.02
C GLY A 106 5.44 -19.17 -17.15
N GLY A 107 5.18 -18.34 -18.16
CA GLY A 107 4.57 -18.72 -19.43
C GLY A 107 5.52 -18.37 -20.57
N ARG A 108 5.95 -19.41 -21.29
CA ARG A 108 6.87 -19.40 -22.42
C ARG A 108 6.75 -18.20 -23.36
N ALA A 109 7.92 -17.71 -23.78
CA ALA A 109 8.09 -16.90 -24.96
C ALA A 109 7.36 -17.51 -26.18
N GLY A 110 6.50 -16.71 -26.80
CA GLY A 110 5.89 -16.95 -28.10
C GLY A 110 5.63 -15.59 -28.74
N GLY A 111 6.52 -15.18 -29.64
CA GLY A 111 6.46 -13.89 -30.31
C GLY A 111 5.28 -13.77 -31.28
N GLY A 112 4.71 -12.58 -31.34
CA GLY A 112 3.80 -12.13 -32.38
C GLY A 112 3.78 -10.59 -32.40
N PRO A 113 4.21 -9.92 -33.49
CA PRO A 113 4.24 -8.47 -33.54
C PRO A 113 2.86 -7.95 -33.93
N GLY A 114 2.08 -7.48 -32.95
CA GLY A 114 0.86 -6.71 -33.22
C GLY A 114 -0.28 -6.97 -32.26
N GLY A 115 -0.39 -6.13 -31.22
CA GLY A 115 -1.61 -6.12 -30.38
C GLY A 115 -1.48 -5.39 -29.05
N ASN A 116 -1.20 -4.07 -29.07
CA ASN A 116 -1.61 -3.04 -28.06
C ASN A 116 -0.85 -1.70 -28.15
N GLN A 117 -0.31 -1.35 -29.33
CA GLN A 117 0.52 -0.14 -29.49
C GLN A 117 -0.12 1.18 -28.98
N PRO A 118 -1.43 1.47 -29.15
CA PRO A 118 -2.01 2.73 -28.68
C PRO A 118 -2.20 2.81 -27.16
N PHE A 119 -2.57 1.69 -26.52
CA PHE A 119 -2.75 1.63 -25.06
C PHE A 119 -1.41 1.72 -24.33
N ASP A 120 -0.38 1.06 -24.87
CA ASP A 120 0.97 1.10 -24.33
C ASP A 120 1.64 2.46 -24.54
N ALA A 121 1.35 3.17 -25.63
CA ALA A 121 1.83 4.53 -25.85
C ALA A 121 1.14 5.54 -24.92
N ALA A 122 -0.18 5.42 -24.70
CA ALA A 122 -0.91 6.28 -23.77
C ALA A 122 -0.55 6.03 -22.29
N LEU A 123 -0.22 4.78 -21.92
CA LEU A 123 0.34 4.46 -20.61
C LEU A 123 1.76 5.02 -20.42
N ARG A 124 2.62 4.89 -21.44
CA ARG A 124 3.97 5.45 -21.43
C ARG A 124 3.95 6.98 -21.37
N GLY A 125 3.13 7.64 -22.19
CA GLY A 125 2.95 9.10 -22.18
C GLY A 125 2.49 9.62 -20.83
N ARG A 126 1.47 8.98 -20.22
CA ARG A 126 1.03 9.31 -18.85
C ARG A 126 2.14 9.11 -17.81
N SER A 127 2.97 8.08 -17.95
CA SER A 127 4.11 7.85 -17.05
C SER A 127 5.17 8.94 -17.18
N GLU A 128 5.47 9.41 -18.40
CA GLU A 128 6.43 10.49 -18.64
C GLU A 128 5.93 11.85 -18.15
N GLU A 129 4.65 12.17 -18.37
CA GLU A 129 4.01 13.37 -17.84
C GLU A 129 4.03 13.36 -16.30
N MET A 130 3.69 12.23 -15.68
CA MET A 130 3.77 12.07 -14.23
C MET A 130 5.21 12.22 -13.73
N ARG A 131 6.21 11.66 -14.41
CA ARG A 131 7.63 11.85 -14.08
C ARG A 131 8.00 13.32 -14.14
N LYS A 132 7.70 14.01 -15.24
CA LYS A 132 7.99 15.45 -15.40
C LYS A 132 7.33 16.27 -14.31
N TRP A 133 6.06 15.98 -14.00
CA TRP A 133 5.33 16.67 -12.94
C TRP A 133 5.95 16.43 -11.55
N ARG A 134 6.34 15.20 -11.22
CA ARG A 134 7.01 14.90 -9.93
C ARG A 134 8.29 15.70 -9.79
N LEU A 135 9.15 15.65 -10.82
CA LEU A 135 10.44 16.32 -10.83
C LEU A 135 10.31 17.86 -10.84
N SER A 136 9.16 18.40 -11.26
CA SER A 136 8.92 19.85 -11.23
C SER A 136 8.36 20.36 -9.90
N GLN A 137 7.99 19.49 -8.94
CA GLN A 137 7.41 19.97 -7.68
C GLN A 137 8.50 20.57 -6.77
N PRO A 138 8.27 21.77 -6.20
CA PRO A 138 9.26 22.44 -5.37
C PRO A 138 9.36 21.81 -3.97
N MET A 139 10.58 21.70 -3.45
CA MET A 139 10.84 21.19 -2.09
C MET A 139 10.13 21.98 -0.99
N ASP A 140 9.85 23.26 -1.20
CA ASP A 140 9.21 24.12 -0.19
C ASP A 140 7.80 23.67 0.17
N LYS A 141 7.05 23.05 -0.75
CA LYS A 141 5.74 22.45 -0.43
C LYS A 141 5.88 21.31 0.59
N PHE A 142 6.95 20.51 0.48
CA PHE A 142 7.22 19.42 1.42
C PHE A 142 7.70 19.93 2.79
N LYS A 143 8.43 21.06 2.81
CA LYS A 143 8.76 21.76 4.07
C LYS A 143 7.51 22.34 4.74
N GLN A 144 6.58 22.89 3.96
CA GLN A 144 5.29 23.36 4.48
C GLN A 144 4.47 22.19 5.05
N LEU A 145 4.45 21.05 4.36
CA LEU A 145 3.81 19.83 4.86
C LEU A 145 4.45 19.36 6.16
N ARG A 146 5.77 19.32 6.26
CA ARG A 146 6.48 19.04 7.52
C ARG A 146 6.02 19.98 8.63
N LYS A 147 6.03 21.30 8.39
CA LYS A 147 5.61 22.30 9.37
C LYS A 147 4.18 22.07 9.85
N MET A 148 3.26 21.76 8.94
CA MET A 148 1.86 21.47 9.29
C MET A 148 1.76 20.31 10.30
N TYR A 149 2.54 19.25 10.12
CA TYR A 149 2.56 18.11 11.05
C TYR A 149 3.24 18.47 12.37
N GLU A 150 4.37 19.18 12.33
CA GLU A 150 5.09 19.64 13.53
C GLU A 150 4.24 20.60 14.38
N ASP A 151 3.51 21.53 13.75
CA ASP A 151 2.57 22.45 14.41
C ASP A 151 1.42 21.69 15.12
N ALA A 152 1.07 20.50 14.62
CA ALA A 152 0.12 19.58 15.24
C ALA A 152 0.75 18.61 16.26
N GLY A 153 2.06 18.72 16.52
CA GLY A 153 2.80 17.85 17.44
C GLY A 153 3.09 16.44 16.89
N VAL A 154 3.11 16.26 15.56
CA VAL A 154 3.35 14.98 14.90
C VAL A 154 4.68 15.00 14.13
N ASP A 155 5.59 14.09 14.47
CA ASP A 155 6.85 13.94 13.75
C ASP A 155 6.70 13.03 12.53
N ILE A 156 7.08 13.52 11.35
CA ILE A 156 7.26 12.67 10.16
C ILE A 156 8.62 11.98 10.25
N ARG A 157 8.64 10.72 10.72
CA ARG A 157 9.91 9.97 10.87
C ARG A 157 10.33 9.20 9.62
N LEU A 158 9.37 8.71 8.84
CA LEU A 158 9.60 7.90 7.64
C LEU A 158 8.60 8.30 6.55
N VAL A 159 9.01 8.23 5.29
CA VAL A 159 8.13 8.48 4.12
C VAL A 159 8.14 7.26 3.22
N LYS A 160 6.95 6.77 2.85
CA LYS A 160 6.81 5.62 1.95
C LYS A 160 6.78 6.07 0.49
N PHE A 161 7.56 5.42 -0.36
CA PHE A 161 7.50 5.60 -1.81
C PHE A 161 7.41 4.26 -2.55
N GLY A 162 6.77 4.28 -3.72
CA GLY A 162 6.74 3.14 -4.66
C GLY A 162 8.02 3.05 -5.47
N LEU A 163 9.16 2.89 -4.81
CA LEU A 163 10.46 2.74 -5.47
C LEU A 163 10.56 1.34 -6.10
N GLY A 164 11.03 1.27 -7.34
CA GLY A 164 11.16 0.00 -8.06
C GLY A 164 11.79 0.16 -9.44
N PRO A 165 11.87 -0.93 -10.22
CA PRO A 165 12.65 -0.97 -11.46
C PRO A 165 12.18 0.01 -12.53
N ALA A 166 10.88 0.34 -12.54
CA ALA A 166 10.29 1.26 -13.51
C ALA A 166 10.55 2.75 -13.20
N MET A 167 11.02 3.07 -11.98
CA MET A 167 11.29 4.45 -11.59
C MET A 167 12.69 4.86 -12.04
N SER A 168 12.81 6.00 -12.71
CA SER A 168 14.10 6.53 -13.15
C SER A 168 15.00 6.93 -11.98
N ASP A 169 16.31 6.98 -12.20
CA ASP A 169 17.28 7.43 -11.20
C ASP A 169 17.00 8.84 -10.67
N ASP A 170 16.58 9.76 -11.55
CA ASP A 170 16.19 11.13 -11.14
C ASP A 170 14.99 11.13 -10.20
N GLU A 171 14.00 10.25 -10.44
CA GLU A 171 12.83 10.14 -9.57
C GLU A 171 13.19 9.50 -8.23
N VAL A 172 14.08 8.52 -8.22
CA VAL A 172 14.59 7.93 -6.97
C VAL A 172 15.34 9.00 -6.17
N ASP A 173 16.26 9.74 -6.78
CA ASP A 173 16.98 10.85 -6.15
C ASP A 173 16.02 11.90 -5.59
N TYR A 174 15.03 12.30 -6.38
CA TYR A 174 13.99 13.22 -5.98
C TYR A 174 13.21 12.73 -4.75
N CYS A 175 12.85 11.45 -4.67
CA CYS A 175 12.22 10.86 -3.47
C CYS A 175 13.08 11.03 -2.21
N PHE A 176 14.41 10.87 -2.31
CA PHE A 176 15.32 11.14 -1.19
C PHE A 176 15.37 12.63 -0.82
N GLN A 177 15.32 13.53 -1.80
CA GLN A 177 15.23 14.97 -1.53
C GLN A 177 13.92 15.32 -0.81
N VAL A 178 12.79 14.75 -1.25
CA VAL A 178 11.49 14.92 -0.60
C VAL A 178 11.55 14.42 0.84
N ALA A 179 12.06 13.22 1.10
CA ALA A 179 12.16 12.69 2.45
C ALA A 179 12.96 13.61 3.39
N LYS A 180 14.07 14.17 2.90
CA LYS A 180 14.86 15.16 3.64
C LYS A 180 14.10 16.46 3.88
N ALA A 181 13.41 16.99 2.87
CA ALA A 181 12.59 18.20 2.99
C ALA A 181 11.46 18.02 4.00
N MET A 182 10.89 16.80 4.07
CA MET A 182 9.88 16.42 5.06
C MET A 182 10.44 16.18 6.47
N GLY A 183 11.77 16.25 6.65
CA GLY A 183 12.42 16.02 7.95
C GLY A 183 12.51 14.55 8.36
N ALA A 184 12.21 13.62 7.44
CA ALA A 184 12.24 12.21 7.73
C ALA A 184 13.67 11.70 7.89
N ARG A 185 13.86 10.72 8.78
CA ARG A 185 15.15 10.04 8.99
C ARG A 185 15.35 8.83 8.07
N GLY A 186 14.37 8.52 7.23
CA GLY A 186 14.40 7.37 6.35
C GLY A 186 13.23 7.32 5.37
N ILE A 187 13.37 6.45 4.37
CA ILE A 187 12.31 6.07 3.43
C ILE A 187 11.88 4.64 3.73
N THR A 188 10.63 4.29 3.45
CA THR A 188 10.20 2.89 3.34
C THR A 188 9.71 2.58 1.93
N CYS A 189 9.93 1.36 1.46
CA CYS A 189 9.53 0.92 0.12
C CYS A 189 9.40 -0.61 0.05
N GLU A 190 8.87 -1.12 -1.05
CA GLU A 190 8.61 -2.55 -1.29
C GLU A 190 9.07 -3.00 -2.68
N PRO A 191 10.36 -2.77 -3.04
CA PRO A 191 10.88 -3.19 -4.32
C PRO A 191 11.12 -4.70 -4.33
N PRO A 192 11.34 -5.31 -5.51
CA PRO A 192 12.01 -6.60 -5.59
C PRO A 192 13.36 -6.59 -4.86
N VAL A 193 13.74 -7.70 -4.23
CA VAL A 193 15.03 -7.83 -3.51
C VAL A 193 16.23 -7.48 -4.41
N SER A 194 16.15 -7.77 -5.71
CA SER A 194 17.18 -7.43 -6.70
C SER A 194 17.48 -5.92 -6.83
N GLU A 195 16.53 -5.03 -6.51
CA GLU A 195 16.75 -3.57 -6.58
C GLU A 195 17.54 -3.00 -5.40
N THR A 196 17.71 -3.77 -4.33
CA THR A 196 18.27 -3.27 -3.06
C THR A 196 19.72 -2.81 -3.17
N ARG A 197 20.46 -3.30 -4.16
CA ARG A 197 21.79 -2.79 -4.49
C ARG A 197 21.73 -1.36 -5.01
N ARG A 198 20.94 -1.14 -6.08
CA ARG A 198 20.74 0.18 -6.69
C ARG A 198 20.19 1.17 -5.67
N LEU A 199 19.14 0.82 -4.95
CA LEU A 199 18.54 1.68 -3.94
C LEU A 199 19.48 1.97 -2.76
N GLY A 200 20.33 1.01 -2.40
CA GLY A 200 21.38 1.19 -1.39
C GLY A 200 22.45 2.21 -1.79
N GLU A 201 22.74 2.35 -3.09
CA GLU A 201 23.67 3.38 -3.61
C GLU A 201 23.07 4.78 -3.43
N PHE A 202 21.78 4.98 -3.75
CA PHE A 202 21.08 6.24 -3.45
C PHE A 202 20.98 6.52 -1.95
N ALA A 203 20.61 5.51 -1.15
CA ALA A 203 20.56 5.64 0.30
C ALA A 203 21.91 6.09 0.88
N THR A 204 23.02 5.58 0.32
CA THR A 204 24.38 6.00 0.65
C THR A 204 24.67 7.43 0.22
N LYS A 205 24.37 7.79 -1.04
CA LYS A 205 24.52 9.16 -1.58
C LYS A 205 23.82 10.19 -0.70
N HIS A 206 22.61 9.88 -0.25
CA HIS A 206 21.81 10.78 0.58
C HIS A 206 22.09 10.63 2.09
N GLN A 207 22.88 9.65 2.51
CA GLN A 207 23.10 9.29 3.91
C GLN A 207 21.79 9.12 4.70
N LEU A 208 20.81 8.47 4.08
CA LEU A 208 19.46 8.31 4.60
C LEU A 208 19.06 6.83 4.55
N MET A 209 18.49 6.30 5.64
CA MET A 209 18.09 4.89 5.69
C MET A 209 16.95 4.61 4.70
N ILE A 210 16.96 3.41 4.12
CA ILE A 210 15.85 2.86 3.35
C ILE A 210 15.39 1.54 3.96
N GLY A 211 14.15 1.50 4.44
CA GLY A 211 13.53 0.35 5.07
C GLY A 211 12.69 -0.45 4.08
N TYR A 212 13.05 -1.72 3.86
CA TYR A 212 12.29 -2.59 2.97
C TYR A 212 11.17 -3.29 3.73
N HIS A 213 9.92 -3.04 3.33
CA HIS A 213 8.74 -3.59 4.00
C HIS A 213 8.48 -5.04 3.58
N GLY A 214 8.29 -5.90 4.59
CA GLY A 214 8.05 -7.32 4.41
C GLY A 214 6.60 -7.72 4.26
N HIS A 215 6.37 -8.79 3.51
CA HIS A 215 5.07 -9.46 3.37
C HIS A 215 5.23 -10.96 3.63
N SER A 216 4.15 -11.74 3.73
CA SER A 216 4.25 -13.13 4.17
C SER A 216 4.73 -14.13 3.09
N ASN A 217 4.92 -13.69 1.84
CA ASN A 217 5.43 -14.56 0.77
C ASN A 217 6.90 -14.96 0.98
N VAL A 218 7.14 -16.10 1.62
CA VAL A 218 8.47 -16.66 1.89
C VAL A 218 9.09 -17.40 0.71
N THR A 219 8.29 -17.80 -0.29
CA THR A 219 8.73 -18.67 -1.40
C THR A 219 9.36 -17.89 -2.55
N SER A 220 8.97 -16.62 -2.73
CA SER A 220 9.55 -15.76 -3.76
C SER A 220 10.94 -15.27 -3.37
N PRO A 221 11.96 -15.41 -4.24
CA PRO A 221 13.28 -14.83 -3.98
C PRO A 221 13.28 -13.31 -4.01
N GLU A 222 12.33 -12.70 -4.73
CA GLU A 222 12.20 -11.25 -4.91
C GLU A 222 11.33 -10.59 -3.84
N SER A 223 10.77 -11.36 -2.90
CA SER A 223 9.93 -10.83 -1.82
C SER A 223 10.70 -10.75 -0.51
N PHE A 224 10.41 -9.70 0.27
CA PHE A 224 10.83 -9.58 1.66
C PHE A 224 9.92 -10.40 2.59
N GLY A 225 9.93 -11.72 2.42
CA GLY A 225 9.15 -12.62 3.29
C GLY A 225 9.95 -13.41 4.30
N ARG A 226 11.24 -13.62 4.04
CA ARG A 226 12.13 -14.40 4.91
C ARG A 226 13.30 -13.53 5.41
N PRO A 227 13.87 -13.84 6.59
CA PRO A 227 15.07 -13.17 7.13
C PRO A 227 16.17 -12.91 6.11
N GLY A 228 16.48 -13.93 5.29
CA GLY A 228 17.55 -13.86 4.29
C GLY A 228 17.36 -12.77 3.23
N SER A 229 16.13 -12.34 2.94
CA SER A 229 15.87 -11.25 1.99
C SER A 229 16.41 -9.92 2.50
N TRP A 230 16.24 -9.63 3.80
CA TRP A 230 16.81 -8.43 4.42
C TRP A 230 18.31 -8.56 4.64
N GLU A 231 18.80 -9.72 5.06
CA GLU A 231 20.24 -9.95 5.24
C GLU A 231 21.01 -9.78 3.92
N GLN A 232 20.44 -10.18 2.79
CA GLN A 232 20.99 -9.88 1.47
C GLN A 232 20.98 -8.37 1.19
N ALA A 233 19.88 -7.67 1.46
CA ALA A 233 19.83 -6.22 1.27
C ALA A 233 20.88 -5.51 2.15
N PHE A 234 21.11 -6.02 3.36
CA PHE A 234 22.05 -5.46 4.31
C PHE A 234 23.50 -5.51 3.85
N TYR A 235 23.84 -6.53 3.05
CA TYR A 235 25.15 -6.71 2.45
C TYR A 235 25.50 -5.58 1.47
N TYR A 236 24.54 -5.07 0.71
CA TYR A 236 24.82 -4.07 -0.34
C TYR A 236 25.10 -2.66 0.20
N SER A 237 24.52 -2.27 1.33
CA SER A 237 24.75 -0.94 1.92
C SER A 237 24.41 -0.95 3.40
N LYS A 238 25.17 -0.21 4.22
CA LYS A 238 24.83 0.07 5.62
C LYS A 238 23.54 0.90 5.77
N TYR A 239 23.13 1.62 4.73
CA TYR A 239 21.90 2.41 4.71
C TYR A 239 20.66 1.60 4.29
N ASN A 240 20.85 0.35 3.86
CA ASN A 240 19.75 -0.59 3.69
C ASN A 240 19.28 -1.08 5.06
N GLY A 241 17.97 -1.03 5.29
CA GLY A 241 17.35 -1.41 6.56
C GLY A 241 16.08 -2.24 6.36
N ALA A 242 15.56 -2.75 7.46
CA ALA A 242 14.34 -3.54 7.49
C ALA A 242 13.17 -2.74 8.07
N ASN A 243 12.06 -2.69 7.32
CA ASN A 243 10.75 -2.33 7.82
C ASN A 243 10.01 -3.66 8.09
N ILE A 244 10.09 -4.17 9.32
CA ILE A 244 9.57 -5.50 9.62
C ILE A 244 8.08 -5.39 9.95
N ASP A 245 7.24 -6.04 9.16
CA ASP A 245 5.89 -6.34 9.58
C ASP A 245 5.88 -7.63 10.40
N ILE A 246 5.57 -7.50 11.69
CA ILE A 246 5.68 -8.61 12.63
C ILE A 246 4.60 -9.68 12.38
N GLY A 247 3.45 -9.29 11.83
CA GLY A 247 2.38 -10.24 11.52
C GLY A 247 2.61 -10.96 10.20
N HIS A 248 3.08 -10.28 9.16
CA HIS A 248 3.52 -10.95 7.94
C HIS A 248 4.70 -11.88 8.20
N PHE A 249 5.68 -11.45 9.01
CA PHE A 249 6.80 -12.30 9.39
C PHE A 249 6.32 -13.57 10.10
N ALA A 250 5.45 -13.43 11.12
CA ALA A 250 4.89 -14.55 11.86
C ALA A 250 4.08 -15.49 10.96
N ALA A 251 3.17 -14.95 10.15
CA ALA A 251 2.31 -15.74 9.28
C ALA A 251 3.11 -16.51 8.21
N GLY A 252 4.10 -15.87 7.59
CA GLY A 252 4.88 -16.47 6.51
C GLY A 252 5.94 -17.47 7.00
N ASN A 253 6.62 -17.16 8.11
CA ASN A 253 7.73 -17.99 8.62
C ASN A 253 7.30 -18.97 9.73
N SER A 254 6.06 -18.86 10.21
CA SER A 254 5.51 -19.64 11.33
C SER A 254 6.36 -19.57 12.60
N VAL A 255 7.05 -18.44 12.78
CA VAL A 255 7.81 -18.06 13.98
C VAL A 255 7.72 -16.55 14.19
N PRO A 256 7.69 -16.05 15.43
CA PRO A 256 7.67 -14.61 15.69
C PRO A 256 8.97 -13.91 15.25
N ALA A 257 8.88 -12.62 14.95
CA ALA A 257 10.04 -11.81 14.51
C ALA A 257 11.06 -11.51 15.62
N THR A 258 10.79 -11.89 16.87
CA THR A 258 11.54 -11.52 18.08
C THR A 258 13.05 -11.75 17.96
N GLU A 259 13.49 -12.93 17.52
CA GLU A 259 14.93 -13.22 17.40
C GLU A 259 15.60 -12.48 16.23
N PHE A 260 14.88 -12.27 15.12
CA PHE A 260 15.39 -11.45 14.01
C PHE A 260 15.57 -9.99 14.44
N ILE A 261 14.60 -9.45 15.20
CA ILE A 261 14.65 -8.10 15.76
C ILE A 261 15.86 -7.95 16.69
N LYS A 262 16.09 -8.91 17.60
CA LYS A 262 17.24 -8.87 18.53
C LYS A 262 18.57 -8.86 17.80
N ARG A 263 18.71 -9.65 16.74
CA ARG A 263 19.96 -9.79 15.99
C ARG A 263 20.31 -8.55 15.16
N HIS A 264 19.30 -7.86 14.62
CA HIS A 264 19.48 -6.83 13.60
C HIS A 264 18.93 -5.46 14.02
N ALA A 265 18.90 -5.17 15.32
CA ALA A 265 18.30 -3.96 15.88
C ALA A 265 18.91 -2.65 15.31
N ASP A 266 20.19 -2.67 14.94
CA ASP A 266 20.92 -1.56 14.29
C ASP A 266 20.52 -1.35 12.82
N ARG A 267 19.87 -2.33 12.20
CA ARG A 267 19.43 -2.31 10.79
C ARG A 267 17.93 -2.10 10.62
N ILE A 268 17.16 -1.99 11.69
CA ILE A 268 15.71 -1.83 11.63
C ILE A 268 15.33 -0.35 11.54
N THR A 269 14.56 0.01 10.51
CA THR A 269 14.00 1.37 10.39
C THR A 269 12.78 1.54 11.29
N ASN A 270 11.89 0.55 11.28
CA ASN A 270 10.65 0.51 12.06
C ASN A 270 10.02 -0.88 11.99
N LEU A 271 9.07 -1.11 12.89
CA LEU A 271 8.17 -2.26 12.84
C LEU A 271 6.77 -1.80 12.41
N HIS A 272 6.09 -2.57 11.56
CA HIS A 272 4.64 -2.54 11.47
C HIS A 272 4.06 -3.54 12.46
N LEU A 273 3.22 -3.03 13.36
CA LEU A 273 2.50 -3.83 14.33
C LEU A 273 1.17 -4.25 13.72
N LYS A 274 0.99 -5.56 13.60
CA LYS A 274 -0.29 -6.23 13.43
C LYS A 274 -0.19 -7.60 14.10
N ASP A 275 -1.32 -8.24 14.31
CA ASP A 275 -1.34 -9.57 14.90
C ASP A 275 -1.97 -10.55 13.92
N ARG A 276 -1.26 -11.63 13.61
CA ARG A 276 -1.65 -12.67 12.67
C ARG A 276 -1.39 -14.05 13.23
N LYS A 277 -2.16 -15.03 12.76
CA LYS A 277 -1.88 -16.46 12.99
C LYS A 277 -0.76 -16.98 12.09
N PHE A 278 -0.04 -18.00 12.54
CA PHE A 278 0.97 -18.71 11.75
C PHE A 278 0.38 -19.36 10.48
N ASN A 279 1.24 -19.84 9.58
CA ASN A 279 0.89 -20.57 8.36
C ASN A 279 -0.09 -19.79 7.45
N GLU A 280 0.26 -18.55 7.12
CA GLU A 280 -0.58 -17.62 6.35
C GLU A 280 -1.95 -17.31 6.98
N GLY A 281 -2.09 -17.52 8.29
CA GLY A 281 -3.32 -17.28 9.00
C GLY A 281 -3.80 -15.82 9.02
N GLU A 282 -5.06 -15.65 9.43
CA GLU A 282 -5.78 -14.37 9.35
C GLU A 282 -5.18 -13.27 10.26
N ASN A 283 -5.50 -12.02 9.92
CA ASN A 283 -5.31 -10.87 10.82
C ASN A 283 -6.31 -10.92 11.98
N MET A 284 -5.78 -10.77 13.20
CA MET A 284 -6.53 -10.88 14.45
C MET A 284 -6.52 -9.57 15.24
N PRO A 285 -7.52 -9.34 16.10
CA PRO A 285 -7.39 -8.38 17.19
C PRO A 285 -6.12 -8.66 18.01
N TRP A 286 -5.41 -7.62 18.40
CA TRP A 286 -4.08 -7.77 19.00
C TRP A 286 -4.13 -8.51 20.34
N GLY A 287 -3.21 -9.46 20.52
CA GLY A 287 -3.17 -10.40 21.64
C GLY A 287 -3.91 -11.72 21.37
N GLN A 288 -4.47 -11.91 20.17
CA GLN A 288 -5.20 -13.13 19.78
C GLN A 288 -4.51 -13.90 18.64
N GLY A 289 -3.49 -13.31 18.01
CA GLY A 289 -2.64 -13.97 17.03
C GLY A 289 -1.37 -14.55 17.64
N ASP A 290 -0.42 -14.88 16.77
CA ASP A 290 0.85 -15.54 17.11
C ASP A 290 2.05 -14.60 16.87
N SER A 291 1.80 -13.30 16.61
CA SER A 291 2.85 -12.33 16.23
C SER A 291 3.63 -11.75 17.41
N GLN A 292 3.20 -12.04 18.65
CA GLN A 292 3.85 -11.61 19.89
C GLN A 292 3.99 -10.09 20.03
N VAL A 293 2.92 -9.34 19.70
CA VAL A 293 2.92 -7.87 19.70
C VAL A 293 3.34 -7.29 21.06
N ARG A 294 2.83 -7.85 22.17
CA ARG A 294 3.14 -7.38 23.53
C ARG A 294 4.60 -7.61 23.88
N GLU A 295 5.10 -8.81 23.61
CA GLU A 295 6.46 -9.24 23.93
C GLU A 295 7.49 -8.45 23.13
N ILE A 296 7.20 -8.17 21.85
CA ILE A 296 8.07 -7.34 20.99
C ILE A 296 8.10 -5.89 21.51
N LEU A 297 6.96 -5.31 21.91
CA LEU A 297 6.93 -3.98 22.52
C LEU A 297 7.74 -3.93 23.83
N GLN A 298 7.62 -4.94 24.67
CA GLN A 298 8.38 -5.05 25.91
C GLN A 298 9.88 -5.27 25.68
N LEU A 299 10.24 -6.05 24.66
CA LEU A 299 11.61 -6.20 24.18
C LEU A 299 12.17 -4.83 23.76
N MET A 300 11.46 -4.08 22.91
CA MET A 300 11.89 -2.74 22.48
C MET A 300 12.10 -1.79 23.66
N LYS A 301 11.19 -1.79 24.65
CA LYS A 301 11.30 -1.00 25.89
C LYS A 301 12.55 -1.38 26.69
N ARG A 302 12.75 -2.68 26.93
CA ARG A 302 13.86 -3.20 27.73
C ARG A 302 15.22 -2.93 27.11
N GLU A 303 15.36 -3.22 25.82
CA GLU A 303 16.62 -3.05 25.07
C GLU A 303 16.83 -1.62 24.57
N LYS A 304 15.88 -0.72 24.80
CA LYS A 304 15.91 0.70 24.42
C LYS A 304 16.16 0.90 22.93
N TYR A 305 15.49 0.11 22.09
CA TYR A 305 15.68 0.20 20.64
C TYR A 305 15.25 1.59 20.12
N PRO A 306 16.07 2.21 19.23
CA PRO A 306 15.86 3.60 18.80
C PRO A 306 14.84 3.73 17.66
N PHE A 307 14.34 2.62 17.12
CA PHE A 307 13.35 2.60 16.05
C PHE A 307 11.92 2.52 16.59
N MET A 308 10.98 3.01 15.79
CA MET A 308 9.57 3.07 16.16
C MET A 308 8.81 1.80 15.78
N ALA A 309 7.72 1.54 16.48
CA ALA A 309 6.71 0.58 16.08
C ALA A 309 5.42 1.33 15.68
N THR A 310 4.93 1.10 14.47
CA THR A 310 3.76 1.77 13.89
C THR A 310 2.55 0.84 13.90
N ILE A 311 1.39 1.36 14.30
CA ILE A 311 0.13 0.60 14.28
C ILE A 311 -0.30 0.40 12.82
N GLU A 312 -0.42 -0.84 12.37
CA GLU A 312 -1.01 -1.22 11.08
C GLU A 312 -2.24 -2.10 11.32
N LEU A 313 -3.42 -1.49 11.22
CA LEU A 313 -4.69 -2.15 11.54
C LEU A 313 -5.29 -2.81 10.30
N GLU A 314 -5.25 -4.14 10.23
CA GLU A 314 -5.77 -4.90 9.08
C GLU A 314 -6.69 -6.07 9.42
N TYR A 315 -7.02 -6.28 10.70
CA TYR A 315 -8.08 -7.24 11.03
C TYR A 315 -9.45 -6.66 10.68
N ARG A 316 -10.39 -7.54 10.35
CA ARG A 316 -11.74 -7.16 9.96
C ARG A 316 -12.41 -6.30 11.04
N VAL A 317 -12.89 -5.12 10.67
CA VAL A 317 -13.75 -4.32 11.54
C VAL A 317 -15.13 -5.00 11.60
N PRO A 318 -15.58 -5.46 12.77
CA PRO A 318 -16.89 -6.07 12.93
C PRO A 318 -18.00 -5.04 12.73
N GLU A 319 -19.19 -5.53 12.40
CA GLU A 319 -20.40 -4.74 12.29
C GLU A 319 -20.68 -3.95 13.58
N GLY A 320 -21.20 -2.72 13.44
CA GLY A 320 -21.42 -1.82 14.58
C GLY A 320 -20.14 -1.17 15.14
N SER A 321 -19.00 -1.26 14.43
CA SER A 321 -17.75 -0.61 14.82
C SER A 321 -17.11 0.15 13.64
N ASN A 322 -16.04 0.90 13.90
CA ASN A 322 -15.29 1.62 12.87
C ASN A 322 -13.77 1.54 13.12
N VAL A 323 -12.98 1.95 12.13
CA VAL A 323 -11.51 1.94 12.16
C VAL A 323 -10.97 2.73 13.34
N MET A 324 -11.53 3.92 13.63
CA MET A 324 -11.04 4.77 14.72
C MET A 324 -11.24 4.12 16.09
N THR A 325 -12.39 3.45 16.32
CA THR A 325 -12.62 2.66 17.53
C THR A 325 -11.62 1.52 17.67
N LYS A 326 -11.22 0.88 16.57
CA LYS A 326 -10.22 -0.21 16.60
C LYS A 326 -8.80 0.30 16.80
N LEU A 327 -8.43 1.41 16.16
CA LEU A 327 -7.16 2.09 16.39
C LEU A 327 -7.01 2.50 17.86
N ALA A 328 -8.05 3.05 18.47
CA ALA A 328 -8.04 3.38 19.90
C ALA A 328 -7.72 2.16 20.78
N LYS A 329 -8.27 0.98 20.44
CA LYS A 329 -7.94 -0.27 21.15
C LYS A 329 -6.49 -0.69 20.96
N CYS A 330 -5.93 -0.54 19.76
CA CYS A 330 -4.50 -0.80 19.51
C CYS A 330 -3.61 0.15 20.32
N VAL A 331 -3.96 1.44 20.42
CA VAL A 331 -3.24 2.41 21.27
C VAL A 331 -3.31 2.00 22.74
N THR A 332 -4.48 1.62 23.25
CA THR A 332 -4.62 1.11 24.62
C THR A 332 -3.77 -0.13 24.86
N PHE A 333 -3.80 -1.09 23.93
CA PHE A 333 -2.96 -2.29 24.01
C PHE A 333 -1.47 -1.94 24.08
N CYS A 334 -0.98 -1.01 23.25
CA CYS A 334 0.39 -0.54 23.32
C CYS A 334 0.73 0.07 24.68
N ARG A 335 -0.15 0.92 25.23
CA ARG A 335 0.06 1.55 26.54
C ARG A 335 0.14 0.50 27.65
N GLU A 336 -0.75 -0.48 27.64
CA GLU A 336 -0.74 -1.58 28.62
C GLU A 336 0.46 -2.51 28.45
N ALA A 337 0.93 -2.75 27.23
CA ALA A 337 2.13 -3.54 26.97
C ALA A 337 3.40 -2.83 27.49
N LEU A 338 3.40 -1.49 27.43
CA LEU A 338 4.51 -0.62 27.80
C LEU A 338 4.41 -0.04 29.22
N ALA A 339 3.40 -0.42 30.01
CA ALA A 339 3.20 0.07 31.37
C ALA A 339 4.38 -0.27 32.30
#